data_AF-A0A0N0IC94-F1
#
_entry.id   AF-A0A0N0IC94-F1
#
_cell.length_a   1.000
_cell.length_b   1.000
_cell.length_c   1.000
_cell.angle_alpha   90.00
_cell.angle_beta   90.00
_cell.angle_gamma   90.00
#
_symmetry.space_group_name_H-M   'P 1'
#
loop_
_entity.id
_entity.type
_entity.pdbx_description
1 polymer ?
#
loop_
_entity_poly.entity_id
_entity_poly.type
_entity_poly.pdbx_seq_one_letter_code
_entity_poly.pdbx_strand_id
1 'polypeptide(L)'
;MDICRTEVFDFDYIDSIADFYQQFQQRFQLPEWFGHNLDALWDMLNGEIELPIRIVFRQLDQSQWGLFSDIIELMIDAQEELNGQLIFHCSI
;
A
#
# COMPACT_ATOMS: atom_id res chain seq x y z
N MET A 1 14.88 -11.63 -16.04
CA MET A 1 14.04 -11.57 -14.83
C MET A 1 14.06 -10.12 -14.42
N ASP A 2 13.07 -9.36 -14.88
CA ASP A 2 12.94 -7.97 -14.48
C ASP A 2 12.74 -7.95 -12.96
N ILE A 3 13.62 -7.23 -12.28
CA ILE A 3 13.56 -7.09 -10.83
C ILE A 3 12.35 -6.21 -10.54
N CYS A 4 11.26 -6.82 -10.06
CA CYS A 4 10.08 -6.09 -9.63
C CYS A 4 10.40 -5.31 -8.34
N ARG A 5 10.23 -3.98 -8.37
CA ARG A 5 10.41 -3.10 -7.20
C ARG A 5 9.56 -3.64 -6.05
N THR A 6 10.11 -3.64 -4.83
CA THR A 6 9.40 -4.12 -3.65
C THR A 6 9.39 -3.04 -2.57
N GLU A 7 8.20 -2.66 -2.15
CA GLU A 7 7.98 -1.74 -1.03
C GLU A 7 7.43 -2.51 0.17
N VAL A 8 8.07 -2.35 1.33
CA VAL A 8 7.77 -3.11 2.54
C VAL A 8 7.29 -2.19 3.66
N PHE A 9 6.00 -2.21 3.97
CA PHE A 9 5.42 -1.50 5.10
C PHE A 9 5.55 -2.38 6.35
N ASP A 10 6.36 -1.92 7.29
CA ASP A 10 6.65 -2.62 8.54
C ASP A 10 5.76 -2.01 9.64
N PHE A 11 4.80 -2.80 10.12
CA PHE A 11 3.80 -2.37 11.06
C PHE A 11 4.30 -2.28 12.51
N ASP A 12 5.54 -2.71 12.79
CA ASP A 12 6.25 -2.32 14.02
C ASP A 12 6.56 -0.80 14.05
N TYR A 13 6.43 -0.10 12.91
CA TYR A 13 6.67 1.35 12.76
C TYR A 13 5.48 2.09 12.14
N ILE A 14 4.28 1.49 12.12
CA ILE A 14 3.06 2.09 11.59
C ILE A 14 1.96 1.91 12.64
N ASP A 15 1.74 2.95 13.43
CA ASP A 15 0.79 2.91 14.55
C ASP A 15 -0.59 3.50 14.18
N SER A 16 -0.68 4.21 13.05
CA SER A 16 -1.91 4.86 12.62
C SER A 16 -2.09 4.90 11.10
N ILE A 17 -3.34 5.09 10.68
CA ILE A 17 -3.71 5.30 9.27
C ILE A 17 -2.98 6.51 8.67
N ALA A 18 -2.78 7.57 9.47
CA ALA A 18 -2.03 8.75 9.04
C ALA A 18 -0.55 8.42 8.78
N ASP A 19 0.08 7.64 9.65
CA ASP A 19 1.48 7.22 9.47
C ASP A 19 1.64 6.37 8.22
N PHE A 20 0.68 5.48 7.94
CA PHE A 20 0.67 4.70 6.71
C PHE A 20 0.64 5.61 5.47
N TYR A 21 -0.30 6.56 5.39
CA TYR A 21 -0.40 7.46 4.23
C TYR A 21 0.85 8.33 4.07
N GLN A 22 1.43 8.81 5.17
CA GLN A 22 2.68 9.57 5.13
C GLN A 22 3.84 8.73 4.59
N GLN A 23 4.01 7.50 5.09
CA GLN A 23 5.04 6.59 4.59
C GLN A 23 4.80 6.24 3.12
N PHE A 24 3.56 5.99 2.72
CA PHE A 24 3.20 5.70 1.34
C PHE A 24 3.57 6.87 0.42
N GLN A 25 3.14 8.09 0.77
CA GLN A 25 3.49 9.32 0.03
C GLN A 25 5.00 9.48 -0.14
N GLN A 26 5.77 9.31 0.94
CA GLN A 26 7.22 9.48 0.91
C GLN A 26 7.92 8.42 0.04
N ARG A 27 7.57 7.15 0.20
CA ARG A 27 8.22 6.03 -0.51
C ARG A 27 7.91 6.04 -2.01
N PHE A 28 6.70 6.43 -2.37
CA PHE A 28 6.29 6.56 -3.77
C PHE A 28 6.54 7.95 -4.36
N GLN A 29 7.11 8.88 -3.59
CA GLN A 29 7.38 10.26 -4.00
C GLN A 29 6.13 10.96 -4.56
N LEU A 30 4.98 10.71 -3.93
CA LEU A 30 3.71 11.23 -4.42
C LEU A 30 3.60 12.75 -4.18
N PRO A 31 2.78 13.44 -4.99
CA PRO A 31 2.61 14.88 -4.87
C PRO A 31 2.12 15.34 -3.50
N GLU A 32 2.40 16.60 -3.14
CA GLU A 32 1.95 17.20 -1.88
C GLU A 32 0.43 17.17 -1.69
N TRP A 33 -0.33 17.16 -2.80
CA TRP A 33 -1.79 17.13 -2.79
C TRP A 33 -2.39 15.72 -2.59
N PHE A 34 -1.59 14.68 -2.36
CA PHE A 34 -2.08 13.35 -2.05
C PHE A 34 -3.06 13.38 -0.86
N GLY A 35 -4.32 12.97 -1.08
CA GLY A 35 -5.45 13.26 -0.20
C GLY A 35 -5.55 12.46 1.10
N HIS A 36 -4.62 11.53 1.36
CA HIS A 36 -4.54 10.72 2.59
C HIS A 36 -5.87 10.00 2.94
N ASN A 37 -6.50 9.40 1.92
CA ASN A 37 -7.73 8.63 2.07
C ASN A 37 -7.77 7.49 1.02
N LEU A 38 -8.78 6.62 1.10
CA LEU A 38 -8.90 5.43 0.25
C LEU A 38 -9.04 5.79 -1.23
N ASP A 39 -9.87 6.77 -1.59
CA ASP A 39 -10.06 7.20 -2.97
C ASP A 39 -8.74 7.71 -3.57
N ALA A 40 -8.02 8.55 -2.81
CA ALA A 40 -6.71 9.03 -3.23
C ALA A 40 -5.70 7.89 -3.36
N LEU A 41 -5.69 6.91 -2.45
CA LEU A 41 -4.82 5.75 -2.54
C LEU A 41 -5.11 4.93 -3.80
N TRP A 42 -6.39 4.69 -4.09
CA TRP A 42 -6.84 3.99 -5.28
C TRP A 42 -6.35 4.68 -6.56
N ASP A 43 -6.51 6.00 -6.65
CA ASP A 43 -6.06 6.79 -7.80
C ASP A 43 -4.55 6.65 -8.02
N MET A 44 -3.76 6.68 -6.95
CA MET A 44 -2.30 6.55 -7.04
C MET A 44 -1.89 5.15 -7.52
N LEU A 45 -2.52 4.10 -6.97
CA LEU A 45 -2.25 2.71 -7.37
C LEU A 45 -2.56 2.44 -8.85
N ASN A 46 -3.63 3.07 -9.38
CA ASN A 46 -4.10 2.83 -10.74
C ASN A 46 -3.51 3.77 -11.81
N GLY A 47 -2.92 4.90 -11.40
CA GLY A 47 -2.52 5.94 -12.36
C GLY A 47 -1.12 6.52 -12.20
N GLU A 48 -0.57 6.55 -10.98
CA GLU A 48 0.61 7.38 -10.68
C GLU A 48 1.85 6.57 -10.30
N ILE A 49 1.69 5.42 -9.64
CA ILE A 49 2.85 4.62 -9.22
C ILE A 49 3.44 3.81 -10.39
N GLU A 50 4.75 3.60 -10.35
CA GLU A 50 5.43 2.76 -11.32
C GLU A 50 5.10 1.27 -11.11
N LEU A 51 4.67 0.61 -12.19
CA LEU A 51 4.39 -0.83 -12.27
C LEU A 51 5.42 -1.53 -13.19
N PRO A 52 5.69 -2.83 -13.01
CA PRO A 52 5.13 -3.71 -11.98
C PRO A 52 5.77 -3.50 -10.60
N ILE A 53 4.98 -3.72 -9.54
CA ILE A 53 5.42 -3.56 -8.16
C ILE A 53 4.90 -4.66 -7.24
N ARG A 54 5.68 -4.94 -6.18
CA ARG A 54 5.24 -5.72 -5.04
C ARG A 54 5.15 -4.86 -3.79
N ILE A 55 4.00 -4.84 -3.14
CA ILE A 55 3.77 -4.19 -1.84
C ILE A 55 3.60 -5.27 -0.78
N VAL A 56 4.35 -5.16 0.32
CA VAL A 56 4.33 -6.14 1.41
C VAL A 56 4.00 -5.45 2.73
N PHE A 57 2.95 -5.90 3.40
CA PHE A 57 2.67 -5.56 4.80
C PHE A 57 3.25 -6.65 5.69
N ARG A 58 4.13 -6.28 6.63
CA ARG A 58 4.82 -7.20 7.55
C ARG A 58 4.62 -6.75 8.99
N GLN A 59 4.72 -7.69 9.92
CA GLN A 59 4.59 -7.44 11.37
C GLN A 59 3.22 -6.87 11.75
N LEU A 60 2.18 -7.21 10.99
CA LEU A 60 0.85 -6.67 11.18
C LEU A 60 0.09 -7.53 12.19
N ASP A 61 -0.17 -6.98 13.37
CA ASP A 61 -0.86 -7.72 14.42
C ASP A 61 -2.39 -7.74 14.25
N GLN A 62 -3.10 -8.50 15.10
CA GLN A 62 -4.56 -8.62 15.00
C GLN A 62 -5.31 -7.30 15.27
N SER A 63 -4.77 -6.43 16.12
CA SER A 63 -5.35 -5.12 16.41
C SER A 63 -5.19 -4.19 15.20
N GLN A 64 -3.99 -4.15 14.63
CA GLN A 64 -3.70 -3.41 13.40
C GLN A 64 -4.50 -3.96 12.23
N TRP A 65 -4.70 -5.27 12.12
CA TRP A 65 -5.58 -5.84 11.08
C TRP A 65 -6.97 -5.24 11.10
N GLY A 66 -7.57 -5.10 12.29
CA GLY A 66 -8.87 -4.45 12.44
C GLY A 66 -8.86 -2.97 12.09
N LEU A 67 -7.76 -2.26 12.38
CA LEU A 67 -7.62 -0.84 12.08
C LEU A 67 -7.40 -0.57 10.58
N PHE A 68 -6.67 -1.45 9.89
CA PHE A 68 -6.23 -1.28 8.51
C PHE A 68 -7.03 -2.12 7.50
N SER A 69 -8.16 -2.71 7.91
CA SER A 69 -8.95 -3.63 7.06
C SER A 69 -9.30 -3.02 5.71
N ASP A 70 -9.76 -1.78 5.69
CA ASP A 70 -10.22 -1.13 4.45
C ASP A 70 -9.05 -0.86 3.49
N ILE A 71 -7.85 -0.59 4.01
CA ILE A 71 -6.63 -0.45 3.20
C ILE A 71 -6.18 -1.80 2.67
N ILE A 72 -6.25 -2.85 3.50
CA ILE A 72 -5.90 -4.22 3.10
C ILE A 72 -6.84 -4.69 1.99
N GLU A 73 -8.15 -4.48 2.13
CA GLU A 73 -9.16 -4.78 1.11
C GLU A 73 -8.88 -4.00 -0.19
N LEU A 74 -8.61 -2.70 -0.09
CA LEU A 74 -8.26 -1.89 -1.26
C LEU A 74 -7.00 -2.40 -1.99
N MET A 75 -5.96 -2.83 -1.25
CA MET A 75 -4.75 -3.40 -1.85
C MET A 75 -4.99 -4.74 -2.55
N ILE A 76 -5.93 -5.55 -2.04
CA ILE A 76 -6.38 -6.80 -2.68
C ILE A 76 -7.11 -6.48 -3.97
N ASP A 77 -8.08 -5.55 -3.93
CA ASP A 77 -8.83 -5.11 -5.11
C ASP A 77 -7.90 -4.54 -6.19
N ALA A 78 -6.91 -3.73 -5.80
CA ALA A 78 -5.94 -3.16 -6.73
C ALA A 78 -5.06 -4.24 -7.40
N GLN A 79 -4.68 -5.30 -6.67
CA GLN A 79 -3.97 -6.43 -7.27
C GLN A 79 -4.81 -7.15 -8.34
N GLU A 80 -6.11 -7.33 -8.09
CA GLU A 80 -7.04 -7.94 -9.04
C GLU A 80 -7.23 -7.05 -10.28
N GLU A 81 -7.54 -5.77 -10.09
CA GLU A 81 -7.76 -4.79 -11.16
C GLU A 81 -6.52 -4.65 -12.07
N LEU A 82 -5.33 -4.60 -11.47
CA LEU A 82 -4.06 -4.42 -12.19
C LEU A 82 -3.51 -5.72 -12.79
N ASN A 83 -4.29 -6.81 -12.78
CA ASN A 83 -3.98 -8.08 -13.45
C ASN A 83 -2.55 -8.60 -13.16
N GLY A 84 -2.12 -8.49 -11.89
CA GLY A 84 -0.81 -8.95 -11.42
C GLY A 84 0.38 -8.02 -11.72
N GLN A 85 0.14 -6.81 -12.26
CA GLN A 85 1.16 -5.75 -12.31
C GLN A 85 1.47 -5.22 -10.90
N LEU A 86 0.46 -5.16 -10.03
CA LEU A 86 0.63 -4.99 -8.59
C LEU A 86 0.48 -6.36 -7.91
N ILE A 87 1.44 -6.73 -7.07
CA ILE A 87 1.37 -7.92 -6.21
C ILE A 87 1.33 -7.45 -4.77
N PHE A 88 0.26 -7.79 -4.05
CA PHE A 88 0.10 -7.48 -2.65
C PHE A 88 0.26 -8.74 -1.79
N HIS A 89 1.12 -8.66 -0.79
CA HIS A 89 1.25 -9.68 0.23
C HIS A 89 1.09 -9.06 1.62
N CYS A 90 0.29 -9.71 2.46
CA CYS A 90 0.18 -9.39 3.86
C CYS A 90 0.54 -10.63 4.68
N SER A 91 1.42 -10.48 5.66
CA SER A 91 1.74 -11.52 6.63
C SER A 91 1.42 -11.03 8.03
N ILE A 92 0.61 -11.81 8.75
CA ILE A 92 0.36 -11.69 10.18
C ILE A 92 1.54 -12.30 10.94
#